data_AF-A0A963BJJ7-F1
#
_entry.id   AF-A0A963BJJ7-F1
#
_cell.length_a   1.000
_cell.length_b   1.000
_cell.length_c   1.000
_cell.angle_alpha   90.00
_cell.angle_beta   90.00
_cell.angle_gamma   90.00
#
_symmetry.space_group_name_H-M   'P 1'
#
loop_
_entity.id
_entity.type
_entity.pdbx_description
1 polymer ?
#
loop_
_entity_poly.entity_id
_entity_poly.type
_entity_poly.pdbx_seq_one_letter_code
_entity_poly.pdbx_strand_id
1 'polypeptide(L)'
;MWIHGGIGLAVGLMLLVPAYALDMQSSSTFVSTYGKWVDDKGNISLPKDFLTRWVFLGTWSVAAKDVERSSEASGHGVAGLHNVYTQPGVVEYFREHGSFPDGAILIKELLKGVTSAMTTGTVSRAGAREGWFIMVKDSQGRFEGNSLWGDGWGWALFNVENPVMPVTQNYRFECTGCHLPARETDWVYVDGYPLLKTDSVP
;
A
#
# COMPACT_ATOMS: atom_id res chain seq x y z
N MET A 1 23.07 35.41 60.98
CA MET A 1 21.97 34.94 60.12
C MET A 1 22.59 34.41 58.84
N TRP A 2 22.80 33.10 58.74
CA TRP A 2 23.44 32.44 57.59
C TRP A 2 22.50 31.35 57.10
N ILE A 3 22.00 31.51 55.87
CA ILE A 3 21.02 30.62 55.24
C ILE A 3 21.80 29.48 54.57
N HIS A 4 21.47 28.23 54.92
CA HIS A 4 21.99 27.04 54.24
C HIS A 4 21.13 26.76 53.00
N GLY A 5 21.75 26.77 51.81
CA GLY A 5 21.11 26.35 50.56
C GLY A 5 21.36 24.87 50.30
N GLY A 6 20.30 24.06 50.32
CA GLY A 6 20.34 22.65 49.93
C GLY A 6 20.20 22.48 48.42
N ILE A 7 21.11 21.74 47.81
CA ILE A 7 21.03 21.30 46.41
C ILE A 7 20.22 19.99 46.39
N GLY A 8 19.01 20.04 45.85
CA GLY A 8 18.22 18.84 45.57
C GLY A 8 18.59 18.28 44.19
N LEU A 9 19.19 17.09 44.15
CA LEU A 9 19.29 16.29 42.93
C LEU A 9 17.91 15.69 42.61
N ALA A 10 17.30 16.11 41.51
CA ALA A 10 16.16 15.41 40.92
C ALA A 10 16.70 14.31 39.98
N VAL A 11 16.59 13.05 40.39
CA VAL A 11 16.84 11.89 39.53
C VAL A 11 15.58 11.69 38.68
N GLY A 12 15.65 12.08 37.41
CA GLY A 12 14.60 11.81 36.43
C GLY A 12 14.56 10.32 36.10
N LEU A 13 13.48 9.65 36.48
CA LEU A 13 13.21 8.26 36.11
C LEU A 13 12.84 8.22 34.62
N MET A 14 13.81 7.94 33.75
CA MET A 14 13.56 7.73 32.33
C MET A 14 12.89 6.36 32.18
N LEU A 15 11.56 6.35 32.00
CA LEU A 15 10.79 5.14 31.71
C LEU A 15 11.21 4.63 30.33
N LEU A 16 12.10 3.63 30.31
CA LEU A 16 12.39 2.83 29.12
C LEU A 16 11.13 2.02 28.81
N VAL A 17 10.33 2.48 27.85
CA VAL A 17 9.25 1.68 27.28
C VAL A 17 9.91 0.54 26.50
N PRO A 18 9.67 -0.74 26.84
CA PRO A 18 10.23 -1.85 26.09
C PRO A 18 9.66 -1.84 24.67
N ALA A 19 10.51 -2.06 23.66
CA ALA A 19 10.12 -2.08 22.25
C ALA A 19 8.89 -2.97 21.96
N TYR A 20 8.72 -4.06 22.72
CA TYR A 20 7.56 -4.94 22.68
C TYR A 20 6.19 -4.26 22.85
N ALA A 21 6.12 -3.16 23.60
CA ALA A 21 4.86 -2.42 23.80
C ALA A 21 4.48 -1.59 22.57
N LEU A 22 5.46 -1.12 21.80
CA LEU A 22 5.23 -0.39 20.54
C LEU A 22 4.77 -1.36 19.44
N ASP A 23 5.33 -2.56 19.38
CA ASP A 23 4.93 -3.60 18.41
C ASP A 23 3.48 -4.06 18.60
N MET A 24 3.05 -4.30 19.84
CA MET A 24 1.65 -4.63 20.12
C MET A 24 0.70 -3.49 19.74
N GLN A 25 1.13 -2.24 19.94
CA GLN A 25 0.33 -1.07 19.59
C GLN A 25 0.19 -0.95 18.06
N SER A 26 1.27 -1.13 17.29
CA SER A 26 1.24 -1.09 15.83
C SER A 26 0.38 -2.24 15.25
N SER A 27 0.59 -3.47 15.71
CA SER A 27 -0.22 -4.63 15.30
C SER A 27 -1.72 -4.42 15.57
N SER A 28 -2.07 -3.87 16.75
CA SER A 28 -3.46 -3.55 17.07
C SER A 28 -4.08 -2.50 16.13
N THR A 29 -3.29 -1.54 15.65
CA THR A 29 -3.77 -0.52 14.70
C THR A 29 -3.98 -1.05 13.29
N PHE A 30 -3.16 -2.01 12.84
CA PHE A 30 -3.34 -2.64 11.52
C PHE A 30 -4.58 -3.52 11.51
N VAL A 31 -4.75 -4.39 12.50
CA VAL A 31 -5.95 -5.22 12.64
C VAL A 31 -7.21 -4.36 12.78
N SER A 32 -7.14 -3.25 13.54
CA SER A 32 -8.26 -2.30 13.63
C SER A 32 -8.58 -1.61 12.31
N THR A 33 -7.55 -1.23 11.53
CA THR A 33 -7.75 -0.62 10.20
C THR A 33 -8.31 -1.64 9.21
N TYR A 34 -7.77 -2.86 9.20
CA TYR A 34 -8.24 -3.99 8.45
C TYR A 34 -9.73 -4.29 8.72
N GLY A 35 -10.13 -4.37 10.00
CA GLY A 35 -11.50 -4.69 10.40
C GLY A 35 -12.54 -3.64 10.01
N LYS A 36 -12.12 -2.47 9.51
CA LYS A 36 -13.03 -1.46 8.91
C LYS A 36 -13.35 -1.76 7.45
N TRP A 37 -12.48 -2.51 6.78
CA TRP A 37 -12.51 -2.73 5.33
C TRP A 37 -12.69 -4.20 4.94
N VAL A 38 -12.66 -5.11 5.91
CA VAL A 38 -12.96 -6.52 5.72
C VAL A 38 -13.94 -6.95 6.79
N ASP A 39 -15.08 -7.50 6.35
CA ASP A 39 -16.09 -8.01 7.27
C ASP A 39 -15.78 -9.44 7.76
N ASP A 40 -16.63 -9.96 8.65
CA ASP A 40 -16.50 -11.30 9.24
C ASP A 40 -16.59 -12.46 8.24
N LYS A 41 -17.09 -12.19 7.02
CA LYS A 41 -17.17 -13.15 5.91
C LYS A 41 -16.01 -13.03 4.93
N GLY A 42 -15.14 -12.05 5.12
CA GLY A 42 -14.02 -11.78 4.22
C GLY A 42 -14.39 -10.95 3.01
N ASN A 43 -15.52 -10.22 3.03
CA ASN A 43 -15.83 -9.27 1.97
C ASN A 43 -14.91 -8.06 2.13
N ILE A 44 -14.09 -7.81 1.10
CA ILE A 44 -13.17 -6.67 1.05
C ILE A 44 -13.95 -5.45 0.55
N SER A 45 -13.72 -4.29 1.15
CA SER A 45 -14.26 -2.99 0.76
C SER A 45 -13.13 -2.02 0.41
N LEU A 46 -13.38 -1.10 -0.53
CA LEU A 46 -12.43 -0.04 -0.88
C LEU A 46 -12.39 1.07 0.19
N PRO A 47 -11.22 1.35 0.80
CA PRO A 47 -11.05 2.51 1.67
C PRO A 47 -11.29 3.81 0.91
N LYS A 48 -12.22 4.66 1.37
CA LYS A 48 -12.65 5.85 0.61
C LYS A 48 -11.69 7.04 0.70
N ASP A 49 -10.87 7.07 1.74
CA ASP A 49 -10.00 8.19 2.13
C ASP A 49 -8.51 7.92 1.89
N PHE A 50 -8.17 6.82 1.20
CA PHE A 50 -6.79 6.40 1.02
C PHE A 50 -5.93 7.46 0.32
N LEU A 51 -6.47 8.16 -0.67
CA LEU A 51 -5.74 9.18 -1.43
C LEU A 51 -5.24 10.35 -0.58
N THR A 52 -5.92 10.65 0.53
CA THR A 52 -5.60 11.81 1.38
C THR A 52 -4.94 11.41 2.70
N ARG A 53 -5.01 10.14 3.09
CA ARG A 53 -4.56 9.69 4.42
C ARG A 53 -3.57 8.53 4.41
N TRP A 54 -3.42 7.82 3.29
CA TRP A 54 -2.55 6.65 3.22
C TRP A 54 -1.21 7.01 2.62
N VAL A 55 -0.21 6.20 2.94
CA VAL A 55 1.16 6.40 2.48
C VAL A 55 1.25 5.95 1.03
N PHE A 56 1.66 6.85 0.15
CA PHE A 56 1.98 6.54 -1.24
C PHE A 56 3.33 5.80 -1.31
N LEU A 57 3.33 4.58 -1.84
CA LEU A 57 4.50 3.71 -1.93
C LEU A 57 5.29 3.91 -3.22
N GLY A 58 4.61 4.20 -4.32
CA GLY A 58 5.23 4.35 -5.65
C GLY A 58 4.23 4.27 -6.79
N THR A 59 4.72 4.54 -8.01
CA THR A 59 3.94 4.48 -9.25
C THR A 59 4.56 3.49 -10.23
N TRP A 60 3.74 2.64 -10.82
CA TRP A 60 4.10 1.86 -12.00
C TRP A 60 3.65 2.59 -13.26
N SER A 61 4.55 2.76 -14.23
CA SER A 61 4.25 3.31 -15.54
C SER A 61 4.15 2.20 -16.56
N VAL A 62 2.96 1.96 -17.10
CA VAL A 62 2.74 0.97 -18.16
C VAL A 62 2.97 1.65 -19.50
N ALA A 63 3.98 1.20 -20.24
CA ALA A 63 4.24 1.71 -21.59
C ALA A 63 3.05 1.42 -22.51
N ALA A 64 2.66 2.39 -23.32
CA ALA A 64 1.65 2.18 -24.34
C ALA A 64 2.26 1.54 -25.60
N LYS A 65 1.48 0.66 -26.24
CA LYS A 65 1.82 0.09 -27.56
C LYS A 65 1.57 1.12 -28.67
N ASP A 66 0.44 1.82 -28.57
CA ASP A 66 0.03 2.96 -29.39
C ASP A 66 -0.51 4.06 -28.45
N VAL A 67 -0.26 5.34 -28.73
CA VAL A 67 -0.70 6.43 -27.84
C VAL A 67 -1.51 7.42 -28.63
N GLU A 68 -2.72 7.69 -28.16
CA GLU A 68 -3.49 8.84 -28.62
C GLU A 68 -2.82 10.13 -28.11
N ARG A 69 -2.56 11.06 -29.02
CA ARG A 69 -1.71 12.23 -28.81
C ARG A 69 -2.25 13.45 -29.53
N SER A 70 -1.83 14.63 -29.07
CA SER A 70 -1.84 15.81 -29.94
C SER A 70 -0.75 15.68 -31.01
N SER A 71 -0.91 16.39 -32.13
CA SER A 71 0.02 16.37 -33.27
C SER A 71 1.47 16.71 -32.94
N GLU A 72 1.73 17.39 -31.81
CA GLU A 72 3.06 17.86 -31.42
C GLU A 72 3.82 16.93 -30.45
N ALA A 73 3.20 15.87 -29.93
CA ALA A 73 3.84 14.97 -28.96
C ALA A 73 4.68 13.88 -29.64
N SER A 74 5.83 13.53 -29.04
CA SER A 74 6.70 12.44 -29.53
C SER A 74 5.99 11.09 -29.55
N GLY A 75 6.43 10.14 -30.40
CA GLY A 75 5.85 8.79 -30.54
C GLY A 75 5.88 7.88 -29.29
N HIS A 76 6.40 8.34 -28.13
CA HIS A 76 6.52 7.58 -26.87
C HIS A 76 5.63 8.12 -25.72
N GLY A 77 5.11 7.25 -24.86
CA GLY A 77 4.10 7.60 -23.84
C GLY A 77 3.61 6.39 -23.04
N VAL A 78 2.69 6.62 -22.10
CA VAL A 78 2.20 5.59 -21.16
C VAL A 78 0.72 5.26 -21.42
N ALA A 79 0.36 3.98 -21.29
CA ALA A 79 -1.03 3.52 -21.34
C ALA A 79 -1.72 3.69 -19.99
N GLY A 80 -0.96 3.55 -18.90
CA GLY A 80 -1.48 3.67 -17.55
C GLY A 80 -0.41 4.07 -16.54
N LEU A 81 -0.86 4.71 -15.47
CA LEU A 81 -0.08 5.00 -14.28
C LEU A 81 -0.79 4.34 -13.11
N HIS A 82 -0.11 3.43 -12.41
CA HIS A 82 -0.70 2.70 -11.30
C HIS A 82 -0.04 3.12 -9.99
N ASN A 83 -0.76 3.91 -9.20
CA ASN A 83 -0.28 4.42 -7.91
C ASN A 83 -0.60 3.43 -6.81
N VAL A 84 0.36 3.14 -5.95
CA VAL A 84 0.21 2.16 -4.87
C VAL A 84 0.28 2.85 -3.52
N TYR A 85 -0.63 2.49 -2.63
CA TYR A 85 -0.77 3.07 -1.29
C TYR A 85 -0.90 1.98 -0.24
N THR A 86 -0.51 2.29 1.00
CA THR A 86 -0.78 1.46 2.17
C THR A 86 -1.11 2.29 3.40
N GLN A 87 -1.78 1.72 4.39
CA GLN A 87 -2.15 2.47 5.58
C GLN A 87 -0.91 2.91 6.39
N PRO A 88 -1.01 4.01 7.17
CA PRO A 88 0.08 4.48 8.02
C PRO A 88 0.64 3.39 8.93
N GLY A 89 1.95 3.39 9.17
CA GLY A 89 2.66 2.42 10.03
C GLY A 89 3.17 1.18 9.29
N VAL A 90 2.56 0.81 8.15
CA VAL A 90 2.96 -0.41 7.41
C VAL A 90 4.37 -0.29 6.83
N VAL A 91 4.76 0.90 6.37
CA VAL A 91 6.11 1.14 5.83
C VAL A 91 7.16 0.97 6.92
N GLU A 92 6.93 1.56 8.08
CA GLU A 92 7.81 1.48 9.23
C GLU A 92 7.96 0.03 9.69
N TYR A 93 6.83 -0.68 9.84
CA TYR A 93 6.83 -2.10 10.19
C TYR A 93 7.61 -2.93 9.16
N PHE A 94 7.34 -2.73 7.86
CA PHE A 94 8.01 -3.49 6.81
C PHE A 94 9.52 -3.27 6.83
N ARG A 95 9.97 -2.03 7.04
CA ARG A 95 11.40 -1.71 7.11
C ARG A 95 12.08 -2.36 8.33
N GLU A 96 11.38 -2.50 9.44
CA GLU A 96 11.91 -3.14 10.64
C GLU A 96 11.91 -4.67 10.54
N HIS A 97 10.86 -5.25 9.94
CA HIS A 97 10.61 -6.69 9.98
C HIS A 97 10.88 -7.42 8.66
N GLY A 98 11.13 -6.69 7.57
CA GLY A 98 11.30 -7.24 6.22
C GLY A 98 10.05 -7.89 5.63
N SER A 99 8.87 -7.67 6.23
CA SER A 99 7.62 -8.31 5.84
C SER A 99 6.41 -7.43 6.11
N PHE A 100 5.32 -7.63 5.35
CA PHE A 100 4.07 -6.91 5.60
C PHE A 100 3.40 -7.43 6.88
N PRO A 101 2.95 -6.53 7.78
CA PRO A 101 2.22 -6.96 8.96
C PRO A 101 0.87 -7.56 8.56
N ASP A 102 0.38 -8.48 9.39
CA ASP A 102 -0.97 -8.99 9.26
C ASP A 102 -2.02 -7.86 9.32
N GLY A 103 -3.00 -7.89 8.42
CA GLY A 103 -3.94 -6.78 8.20
C GLY A 103 -3.40 -5.61 7.37
N ALA A 104 -2.16 -5.66 6.86
CA ALA A 104 -1.68 -4.69 5.86
C ALA A 104 -2.61 -4.65 4.65
N ILE A 105 -2.91 -3.46 4.14
CA ILE A 105 -3.72 -3.28 2.93
C ILE A 105 -2.87 -2.54 1.92
N LEU A 106 -2.77 -3.08 0.71
CA LEU A 106 -2.16 -2.43 -0.44
C LEU A 106 -3.27 -2.08 -1.44
N ILE A 107 -3.37 -0.81 -1.80
CA ILE A 107 -4.31 -0.33 -2.83
C ILE A 107 -3.49 0.12 -4.02
N LYS A 108 -3.63 -0.55 -5.15
CA LYS A 108 -3.13 -0.12 -6.46
C LYS A 108 -4.27 0.53 -7.23
N GLU A 109 -4.25 1.85 -7.26
CA GLU A 109 -5.14 2.67 -8.08
C GLU A 109 -4.72 2.59 -9.56
N LEU A 110 -5.66 2.34 -10.46
CA LEU A 110 -5.44 2.26 -11.90
C LEU A 110 -5.90 3.54 -12.58
N LEU A 111 -4.98 4.25 -13.25
CA LEU A 111 -5.25 5.49 -13.97
C LEU A 111 -4.83 5.34 -15.43
N LYS A 112 -5.67 5.79 -16.36
CA LYS A 112 -5.30 5.94 -17.77
C LYS A 112 -4.11 6.91 -17.91
N GLY A 113 -3.22 6.62 -18.84
CA GLY A 113 -2.19 7.55 -19.26
C GLY A 113 -2.74 8.60 -20.21
N VAL A 114 -2.38 9.87 -19.99
CA VAL A 114 -2.62 10.95 -20.95
C VAL A 114 -1.28 11.57 -21.31
N THR A 115 -0.95 11.59 -22.60
CA THR A 115 0.33 12.10 -23.10
C THR A 115 0.11 13.32 -23.98
N SER A 116 0.80 14.42 -23.68
CA SER A 116 0.67 15.68 -24.40
C SER A 116 1.99 16.45 -24.45
N ALA A 117 2.14 17.32 -25.44
CA ALA A 117 3.20 18.33 -25.41
C ALA A 117 2.94 19.36 -24.29
N MET A 118 3.98 19.71 -23.54
CA MET A 118 3.99 20.76 -22.53
C MET A 118 5.26 21.61 -22.70
N THR A 119 5.37 22.73 -21.98
CA THR A 119 6.56 23.60 -22.03
C THR A 119 7.84 22.89 -21.59
N THR A 120 7.72 21.80 -20.83
CA THR A 120 8.82 20.94 -20.38
C THR A 120 9.11 19.75 -21.31
N GLY A 121 8.42 19.65 -22.45
CA GLY A 121 8.56 18.56 -23.42
C GLY A 121 7.30 17.67 -23.53
N THR A 122 7.44 16.48 -24.12
CA THR A 122 6.34 15.49 -24.14
C THR A 122 6.20 14.90 -22.74
N VAL A 123 5.02 15.03 -22.14
CA VAL A 123 4.75 14.60 -20.76
C VAL A 123 3.58 13.64 -20.74
N SER A 124 3.72 12.57 -19.96
CA SER A 124 2.61 11.70 -19.58
C SER A 124 2.15 12.00 -18.16
N ARG A 125 0.84 12.02 -17.94
CA ARG A 125 0.22 12.25 -16.63
C ARG A 125 -0.97 11.32 -16.41
N ALA A 126 -1.43 11.27 -15.18
CA ALA A 126 -2.65 10.56 -14.83
C ALA A 126 -3.87 11.18 -15.54
N GLY A 127 -4.73 10.31 -16.05
CA GLY A 127 -6.02 10.61 -16.64
C GLY A 127 -7.16 10.07 -15.80
N ALA A 128 -8.20 9.57 -16.47
CA ALA A 128 -9.35 8.97 -15.81
C ALA A 128 -8.95 7.71 -15.02
N ARG A 129 -9.60 7.53 -13.87
CA ARG A 129 -9.47 6.30 -13.09
C ARG A 129 -10.25 5.16 -13.75
N GLU A 130 -9.69 3.96 -13.67
CA GLU A 130 -10.29 2.74 -14.23
C GLU A 130 -10.72 1.77 -13.12
N GLY A 131 -10.00 1.76 -12.00
CA GLY A 131 -10.32 0.87 -10.89
C GLY A 131 -9.24 0.81 -9.83
N TRP A 132 -9.30 -0.23 -9.00
CA TRP A 132 -8.37 -0.49 -7.91
C TRP A 132 -8.15 -1.99 -7.74
N PHE A 133 -6.89 -2.41 -7.66
CA PHE A 133 -6.56 -3.69 -7.05
C PHE A 133 -6.29 -3.48 -5.56
N ILE A 134 -6.88 -4.30 -4.72
CA ILE A 134 -6.67 -4.31 -3.28
C ILE A 134 -6.11 -5.68 -2.90
N MET A 135 -5.01 -5.67 -2.16
CA MET A 135 -4.47 -6.83 -1.47
C MET A 135 -4.54 -6.61 0.03
N VAL A 136 -4.97 -7.62 0.78
CA VAL A 136 -5.07 -7.57 2.26
C VAL A 136 -4.27 -8.71 2.88
N LYS A 137 -3.26 -8.41 3.70
CA LYS A 137 -2.43 -9.44 4.32
C LYS A 137 -3.24 -10.22 5.34
N ASP A 138 -3.23 -11.53 5.23
CA ASP A 138 -3.84 -12.46 6.18
C ASP A 138 -2.85 -13.58 6.50
N SER A 139 -2.01 -13.36 7.50
CA SER A 139 -1.05 -14.37 7.97
C SER A 139 -1.70 -15.44 8.84
N GLN A 140 -2.98 -15.26 9.20
CA GLN A 140 -3.71 -16.13 10.12
C GLN A 140 -4.62 -17.13 9.39
N GLY A 141 -4.86 -16.94 8.09
CA GLY A 141 -5.74 -17.82 7.30
C GLY A 141 -7.20 -17.74 7.74
N ARG A 142 -7.71 -16.53 8.02
CA ARG A 142 -9.04 -16.28 8.59
C ARG A 142 -10.19 -16.74 7.70
N PHE A 143 -9.98 -16.80 6.39
CA PHE A 143 -11.05 -16.99 5.41
C PHE A 143 -10.85 -18.25 4.56
N GLU A 144 -10.56 -19.37 5.23
CA GLU A 144 -10.46 -20.66 4.57
C GLU A 144 -11.73 -20.99 3.77
N GLY A 145 -11.55 -21.44 2.52
CA GLY A 145 -12.65 -21.75 1.61
C GLY A 145 -13.23 -20.55 0.86
N ASN A 146 -12.86 -19.30 1.18
CA ASN A 146 -13.26 -18.13 0.41
C ASN A 146 -12.40 -18.01 -0.87
N SER A 147 -13.04 -17.89 -2.04
CA SER A 147 -12.37 -17.85 -3.35
C SER A 147 -11.55 -16.58 -3.60
N LEU A 148 -11.69 -15.55 -2.75
CA LEU A 148 -10.89 -14.32 -2.81
C LEU A 148 -9.70 -14.32 -1.85
N TRP A 149 -9.51 -15.40 -1.07
CA TRP A 149 -8.48 -15.47 -0.04
C TRP A 149 -7.59 -16.70 -0.19
N GLY A 150 -6.30 -16.48 0.06
CA GLY A 150 -5.30 -17.53 0.15
C GLY A 150 -3.92 -17.03 -0.25
N ASP A 151 -2.94 -17.92 -0.14
CA ASP A 151 -1.53 -17.58 -0.32
C ASP A 151 -1.07 -16.41 0.59
N GLY A 152 -1.72 -16.28 1.76
CA GLY A 152 -1.44 -15.25 2.77
C GLY A 152 -2.10 -13.89 2.50
N TRP A 153 -2.99 -13.80 1.51
CA TRP A 153 -3.59 -12.54 1.06
C TRP A 153 -5.07 -12.68 0.69
N GLY A 154 -5.84 -11.61 0.89
CA GLY A 154 -7.12 -11.36 0.23
C GLY A 154 -6.90 -10.53 -1.03
N TRP A 155 -7.66 -10.81 -2.09
CA TRP A 155 -7.45 -10.26 -3.43
C TRP A 155 -8.75 -9.72 -4.01
N ALA A 156 -8.73 -8.46 -4.43
CA ALA A 156 -9.93 -7.82 -4.96
C ALA A 156 -9.61 -6.80 -6.05
N LEU A 157 -10.35 -6.85 -7.15
CA LEU A 157 -10.41 -5.81 -8.17
C LEU A 157 -11.75 -5.10 -8.07
N PHE A 158 -11.73 -3.77 -8.02
CA PHE A 158 -12.90 -2.91 -8.11
C PHE A 158 -12.82 -2.08 -9.39
N ASN A 159 -13.96 -1.92 -10.07
CA ASN A 159 -14.07 -1.03 -11.22
C ASN A 159 -14.76 0.27 -10.81
N VAL A 160 -14.51 1.36 -11.55
CA VAL A 160 -15.14 2.66 -11.26
C VAL A 160 -16.66 2.66 -11.39
N GLU A 161 -17.25 1.76 -12.19
CA GLU A 161 -18.70 1.60 -12.33
C GLU A 161 -19.35 1.00 -11.07
N ASN A 162 -18.59 0.22 -10.29
CA ASN A 162 -19.06 -0.39 -9.05
C ASN A 162 -17.94 -0.42 -7.98
N PRO A 163 -17.70 0.71 -7.29
CA PRO A 163 -16.62 0.80 -6.29
C PRO A 163 -16.98 0.18 -4.94
N VAL A 164 -18.16 -0.44 -4.79
CA VAL A 164 -18.63 -1.01 -3.51
C VAL A 164 -18.46 -2.51 -3.41
N MET A 165 -18.33 -3.23 -4.54
CA MET A 165 -18.14 -4.68 -4.56
C MET A 165 -17.03 -5.05 -5.53
N PRO A 166 -16.16 -6.01 -5.19
CA PRO A 166 -15.15 -6.47 -6.12
C PRO A 166 -15.78 -7.25 -7.27
N VAL A 167 -15.16 -7.17 -8.45
CA VAL A 167 -15.52 -7.97 -9.63
C VAL A 167 -14.73 -9.28 -9.72
N THR A 168 -13.68 -9.43 -8.89
CA THR A 168 -12.92 -10.68 -8.76
C THR A 168 -13.84 -11.79 -8.26
N GLN A 169 -13.76 -12.95 -8.91
CA GLN A 169 -14.47 -14.16 -8.51
C GLN A 169 -13.51 -15.17 -7.89
N ASN A 170 -12.29 -15.28 -8.41
CA ASN A 170 -11.30 -16.22 -7.91
C ASN A 170 -9.87 -15.75 -8.16
N TYR A 171 -9.14 -15.46 -7.08
CA TYR A 171 -7.80 -14.91 -7.18
C TYR A 171 -6.80 -15.84 -7.87
N ARG A 172 -7.01 -17.16 -7.80
CA ARG A 172 -6.11 -18.14 -8.42
C ARG A 172 -6.13 -18.08 -9.95
N PHE A 173 -7.23 -17.64 -10.54
CA PHE A 173 -7.36 -17.51 -11.99
C PHE A 173 -7.12 -16.07 -12.47
N GLU A 174 -7.44 -15.09 -11.63
CA GLU A 174 -7.47 -13.67 -12.04
C GLU A 174 -6.28 -12.85 -11.53
N CYS A 175 -5.58 -13.29 -10.49
CA CYS A 175 -4.53 -12.49 -9.83
C CYS A 175 -3.16 -13.17 -9.83
N THR A 176 -3.08 -14.44 -9.43
CA THR A 176 -1.80 -15.12 -9.14
C THR A 176 -0.86 -15.19 -10.34
N GLY A 177 -1.39 -15.31 -11.57
CA GLY A 177 -0.55 -15.36 -12.78
C GLY A 177 0.35 -14.14 -12.94
N CYS A 178 -0.15 -12.94 -12.61
CA CYS A 178 0.64 -11.71 -12.67
C CYS A 178 1.57 -11.53 -11.46
N HIS A 179 1.24 -12.15 -10.33
CA HIS A 179 1.97 -12.01 -9.06
C HIS A 179 2.98 -13.13 -8.80
N LEU A 180 2.90 -14.25 -9.52
CA LEU A 180 3.80 -15.40 -9.38
C LEU A 180 5.29 -15.02 -9.49
N PRO A 181 5.73 -14.12 -10.40
CA PRO A 181 7.14 -13.70 -10.43
C PRO A 181 7.60 -12.98 -9.16
N ALA A 182 6.68 -12.42 -8.38
CA ALA A 182 6.96 -11.76 -7.10
C ALA A 182 6.67 -12.65 -5.89
N ARG A 183 6.47 -13.97 -6.07
CA ARG A 183 6.12 -14.89 -4.99
C ARG A 183 7.14 -14.86 -3.83
N GLU A 184 8.43 -14.80 -4.16
CA GLU A 184 9.51 -14.77 -3.16
C GLU A 184 9.57 -13.46 -2.36
N THR A 185 8.94 -12.40 -2.86
CA THR A 185 8.77 -11.12 -2.15
C THR A 185 7.34 -10.96 -1.64
N ASP A 186 6.79 -12.06 -1.10
CA ASP A 186 5.44 -12.14 -0.52
C ASP A 186 4.34 -11.74 -1.52
N TRP A 187 4.49 -12.18 -2.76
CA TRP A 187 3.59 -11.89 -3.89
C TRP A 187 3.51 -10.41 -4.28
N VAL A 188 4.43 -9.57 -3.80
CA VAL A 188 4.41 -8.12 -4.03
C VAL A 188 5.70 -7.68 -4.71
N TYR A 189 5.61 -6.93 -5.81
CA TYR A 189 6.78 -6.34 -6.49
C TYR A 189 7.36 -5.17 -5.67
N VAL A 190 8.02 -5.48 -4.56
CA VAL A 190 8.52 -4.49 -3.58
C VAL A 190 9.59 -3.56 -4.14
N ASP A 191 10.31 -3.96 -5.20
CA ASP A 191 11.34 -3.13 -5.85
C ASP A 191 10.82 -1.80 -6.40
N GLY A 192 9.53 -1.76 -6.75
CA GLY A 192 8.83 -0.56 -7.21
C GLY A 192 8.42 0.40 -6.09
N TYR A 193 8.72 0.08 -4.83
CA TYR A 193 8.34 0.87 -3.66
C TYR A 193 9.58 1.35 -2.88
N PRO A 194 10.17 2.49 -3.26
CA PRO A 194 11.39 3.00 -2.61
C PRO A 194 11.26 3.17 -1.09
N LEU A 195 10.06 3.48 -0.60
CA LEU A 195 9.83 3.65 0.83
C LEU A 195 9.98 2.35 1.64
N LEU A 196 9.86 1.18 1.01
CA LEU A 196 10.02 -0.11 1.70
C LEU A 196 11.49 -0.55 1.79
N LYS A 197 12.39 0.09 1.05
CA LYS A 197 13.82 -0.24 1.06
C LYS A 197 14.45 0.21 2.38
N THR A 198 15.32 -0.64 2.93
CA THR A 198 15.97 -0.42 4.22
C THR A 198 17.39 0.14 4.10
N ASP A 199 17.85 0.42 2.89
CA ASP A 199 19.24 0.83 2.66
C ASP A 199 19.60 2.09 3.44
N SER A 200 20.66 1.97 4.25
CA SER A 200 21.39 3.07 4.87
C SER A 200 21.74 4.08 3.79
N VAL A 201 21.15 5.26 3.90
CA VAL A 201 21.53 6.45 3.14
C VAL A 201 23.05 6.63 3.24
N PRO A 202 23.82 6.77 2.14
CA PRO A 202 25.01 7.59 2.18
C PRO A 202 24.64 9.05 2.34
#